data_AF-A0AAU4A7W9-F1
#
_entry.id   AF-A0AAU4A7W9-F1
#
_cell.length_a   1.000
_cell.length_b   1.000
_cell.length_c   1.000
_cell.angle_alpha   90.00
_cell.angle_beta   90.00
_cell.angle_gamma   90.00
#
_symmetry.space_group_name_H-M   'P 1'
#
loop_
_entity.id
_entity.type
_entity.pdbx_description
1 polymer ?
#
loop_
_entity_poly.entity_id
_entity_poly.type
_entity_poly.pdbx_seq_one_letter_code
_entity_poly.pdbx_strand_id
1 'polypeptide(L)'
;MTAPELSELDYLREIERLAHRVVVEASGGEHPAPLQRDLDALSRTLRNYHFKGDGCTEPDRPLLRLVGACVFKPGVMPAGTDEDYEQMCARLGVEPRPDGWALWNTWAEEGHGVTMVVTAVETTQGLFANWSRGRNFDPVTPLPSQVALVHQGWIGPVTFSPRGVGRTGRGGQPL
;
A
#
# COMPACT_ATOMS: atom_id res chain seq x y z
N MET A 1 27.23 -31.82 9.55
CA MET A 1 27.58 -30.38 9.66
C MET A 1 26.28 -29.63 9.92
N THR A 2 26.11 -29.09 11.11
CA THR A 2 24.99 -28.19 11.44
C THR A 2 25.19 -26.90 10.68
N ALA A 3 24.18 -26.47 9.92
CA ALA A 3 24.22 -25.18 9.23
C ALA A 3 24.45 -24.07 10.28
N PRO A 4 25.29 -23.06 9.98
CA PRO A 4 25.48 -21.94 10.89
C PRO A 4 24.13 -21.27 11.13
N GLU A 5 23.81 -20.96 12.40
CA GLU A 5 22.64 -20.14 12.72
C GLU A 5 22.83 -18.77 12.07
N LEU A 6 22.03 -18.48 11.05
CA LEU A 6 22.04 -17.20 10.38
C LEU A 6 21.42 -16.15 11.31
N SER A 7 21.90 -14.91 11.22
CA SER A 7 21.17 -13.80 11.84
C SER A 7 19.82 -13.63 11.13
N GLU A 8 18.83 -13.01 11.80
CA GLU A 8 17.53 -12.72 11.18
C GLU A 8 17.68 -11.95 9.86
N LEU A 9 18.61 -10.99 9.81
CA LEU A 9 18.91 -10.23 8.60
C LEU A 9 19.48 -11.10 7.47
N ASP A 10 20.32 -12.08 7.81
CA ASP A 10 20.88 -13.02 6.82
C ASP A 10 19.83 -14.01 6.33
N TYR A 11 18.88 -14.42 7.20
CA TYR A 11 17.71 -15.19 6.79
C TYR A 11 16.83 -14.41 5.81
N LEU A 12 16.55 -13.14 6.08
CA LEU A 12 15.76 -12.29 5.19
C LEU A 12 16.44 -12.09 3.83
N ARG A 13 17.76 -11.88 3.82
CA ARG A 13 18.56 -11.79 2.58
C ARG A 13 18.57 -13.09 1.79
N GLU A 14 18.64 -14.24 2.47
CA GLU A 14 18.60 -15.54 1.80
C GLU A 14 17.22 -15.83 1.20
N ILE A 15 16.14 -15.43 1.89
CA ILE A 15 14.77 -15.49 1.34
C ILE A 15 14.66 -14.60 0.10
N GLU A 16 15.18 -13.38 0.13
CA GLU A 16 15.20 -12.48 -1.03
C GLU A 16 15.99 -13.07 -2.21
N ARG A 17 17.17 -13.65 -1.93
CA ARG A 17 18.00 -14.31 -2.94
C ARG A 17 17.28 -15.50 -3.59
N LEU A 18 16.62 -16.33 -2.79
CA LEU A 18 15.85 -17.49 -3.27
C LEU A 18 14.63 -17.05 -4.08
N ALA A 19 13.91 -16.02 -3.62
CA ALA A 19 12.80 -15.43 -4.35
C ALA A 19 13.24 -14.88 -5.71
N HIS A 20 14.36 -14.15 -5.76
CA HIS A 20 14.92 -13.64 -7.00
C HIS A 20 15.32 -14.78 -7.96
N ARG A 21 15.90 -15.88 -7.45
CA ARG A 21 16.23 -17.05 -8.27
C ARG A 21 14.98 -17.67 -8.89
N VAL A 22 13.90 -17.84 -8.12
CA VAL A 22 12.61 -18.32 -8.67
C VAL A 22 12.12 -17.43 -9.81
N VAL A 23 12.23 -16.11 -9.65
CA VAL A 23 11.82 -15.14 -10.68
C VAL A 23 12.64 -15.29 -11.97
N VAL A 24 13.96 -15.47 -11.86
CA VAL A 24 14.87 -15.60 -13.00
C VAL A 24 14.64 -16.92 -13.74
N GLU A 25 14.60 -18.04 -13.01
CA GLU A 25 14.41 -19.38 -13.60
C GLU A 25 13.04 -19.49 -14.28
N ALA A 26 11.98 -18.94 -13.67
CA ALA A 26 10.65 -18.87 -14.28
C ALA A 26 10.63 -18.10 -15.62
N SER A 27 11.56 -17.18 -15.83
CA SER A 27 11.60 -16.34 -17.04
C SER A 27 12.37 -16.96 -18.22
N GLY A 28 13.06 -18.11 -18.03
CA GLY A 28 14.00 -18.66 -19.01
C GLY A 28 13.89 -20.17 -19.31
N GLY A 29 13.07 -20.93 -18.57
CA GLY A 29 12.93 -22.37 -18.75
C GLY A 29 11.72 -22.79 -19.59
N GLU A 30 11.88 -23.79 -20.47
CA GLU A 30 10.74 -24.52 -21.03
C GLU A 30 10.20 -25.50 -19.99
N HIS A 31 9.11 -25.12 -19.32
CA HIS A 31 8.40 -25.97 -18.37
C HIS A 31 7.06 -26.47 -18.94
N PRO A 32 6.53 -27.62 -18.47
CA PRO A 32 5.16 -28.01 -18.77
C PRO A 32 4.18 -26.87 -18.41
N ALA A 33 3.20 -26.61 -19.28
CA ALA A 33 2.33 -25.43 -19.17
C ALA A 33 1.63 -25.20 -17.81
N PRO A 34 1.24 -26.23 -17.02
CA PRO A 34 0.74 -26.01 -15.66
C PRO A 34 1.81 -25.48 -14.70
N LEU A 35 3.01 -26.06 -14.73
CA LEU A 35 4.12 -25.64 -13.88
C LEU A 35 4.63 -24.24 -14.27
N GLN A 36 4.70 -23.93 -15.57
CA GLN A 36 5.04 -22.59 -16.04
C GLN A 36 4.05 -21.54 -15.51
N ARG A 37 2.74 -21.84 -15.54
CA ARG A 37 1.70 -20.95 -15.00
C ARG A 37 1.86 -20.71 -13.50
N ASP A 38 2.18 -21.74 -12.74
CA ASP A 38 2.39 -21.64 -11.30
C ASP A 38 3.68 -20.87 -10.97
N LEU A 39 4.75 -21.07 -11.73
CA LEU A 39 6.00 -20.31 -11.63
C LEU A 39 5.82 -18.83 -12.01
N ASP A 40 5.06 -18.54 -13.07
CA ASP A 40 4.72 -17.17 -13.46
C ASP A 40 3.85 -16.48 -12.41
N ALA A 41 2.92 -17.23 -11.79
CA ALA A 41 2.12 -16.74 -10.67
C ALA A 41 3.00 -16.42 -9.46
N LEU A 42 3.88 -17.35 -9.06
CA LEU A 42 4.81 -17.17 -7.95
C LEU A 42 5.79 -16.01 -8.20
N SER A 43 6.38 -15.93 -9.39
CA SER A 43 7.27 -14.86 -9.81
C SER A 43 6.57 -13.49 -9.77
N ARG A 44 5.33 -13.39 -10.24
CA ARG A 44 4.53 -12.16 -10.13
C ARG A 44 4.29 -11.76 -8.67
N THR A 45 3.97 -12.72 -7.81
CA THR A 45 3.78 -12.49 -6.37
C THR A 45 5.07 -11.98 -5.71
N LEU A 46 6.20 -12.63 -5.97
CA LEU A 46 7.51 -12.27 -5.41
C LEU A 46 8.05 -10.93 -5.91
N ARG A 47 7.65 -10.49 -7.12
CA ARG A 47 8.06 -9.19 -7.66
C ARG A 47 7.39 -8.01 -6.92
N ASN A 48 6.35 -8.24 -6.12
CA ASN A 48 5.62 -7.16 -5.43
C ASN A 48 6.52 -6.52 -4.38
N TYR A 49 6.41 -5.19 -4.22
CA TYR A 49 7.08 -4.54 -3.10
C TYR A 49 6.28 -4.85 -1.83
N HIS A 50 6.86 -5.65 -0.94
CA HIS A 50 6.26 -6.00 0.34
C HIS A 50 6.48 -4.88 1.36
N PHE A 51 5.45 -4.61 2.16
CA PHE A 51 5.45 -3.55 3.17
C PHE A 51 4.58 -3.95 4.36
N LYS A 52 4.79 -3.31 5.51
CA LYS A 52 3.97 -3.55 6.70
C LYS A 52 2.50 -3.26 6.40
N GLY A 53 1.62 -4.24 6.58
CA GLY A 53 0.19 -4.11 6.27
C GLY A 53 -0.17 -4.43 4.82
N ASP A 54 0.70 -5.12 4.07
CA ASP A 54 0.41 -5.66 2.74
C ASP A 54 -0.41 -6.98 2.78
N GLY A 55 -0.74 -7.47 3.97
CA GLY A 55 -1.51 -8.70 4.19
C GLY A 55 -0.71 -9.99 4.07
N CYS A 56 0.57 -9.94 3.73
CA CYS A 56 1.41 -11.13 3.56
C CYS A 56 1.58 -11.90 4.87
N THR A 57 1.74 -11.18 5.99
CA THR A 57 1.90 -11.76 7.33
C THR A 57 0.63 -11.71 8.18
N GLU A 58 -0.48 -11.23 7.61
CA GLU A 58 -1.73 -10.97 8.32
C GLU A 58 -2.94 -11.56 7.55
N PRO A 59 -2.96 -12.87 7.29
CA PRO A 59 -3.90 -13.50 6.35
C PRO A 59 -5.37 -13.37 6.76
N ASP A 60 -5.64 -13.22 8.06
CA ASP A 60 -6.99 -13.11 8.61
C ASP A 60 -7.51 -11.66 8.65
N ARG A 61 -6.65 -10.66 8.39
CA ARG A 61 -7.08 -9.25 8.31
C ARG A 61 -7.61 -8.96 6.91
N PRO A 62 -8.86 -8.48 6.77
CA PRO A 62 -9.44 -8.21 5.46
C PRO A 62 -8.67 -7.10 4.75
N LEU A 63 -8.56 -7.18 3.42
CA LEU A 63 -8.01 -6.10 2.61
C LEU A 63 -9.03 -4.97 2.44
N LEU A 64 -8.58 -3.73 2.57
CA LEU A 64 -9.40 -2.54 2.38
C LEU A 64 -9.21 -1.98 0.98
N ARG A 65 -10.29 -1.99 0.19
CA ARG A 65 -10.26 -1.47 -1.17
C ARG A 65 -10.16 0.05 -1.16
N LEU A 66 -9.03 0.58 -1.61
CA LEU A 66 -8.83 2.02 -1.68
C LEU A 66 -9.24 2.60 -3.03
N VAL A 67 -9.91 3.75 -2.99
CA VAL A 67 -10.11 4.66 -4.14
C VAL A 67 -8.80 5.37 -4.42
N GLY A 68 -8.17 5.87 -3.37
CA GLY A 68 -6.91 6.59 -3.40
C GLY A 68 -6.42 6.83 -2.00
N ALA A 69 -5.17 7.26 -1.90
CA ALA A 69 -4.55 7.59 -0.64
C ALA A 69 -3.66 8.80 -0.76
N CYS A 70 -3.35 9.40 0.38
CA CYS A 70 -2.47 10.55 0.49
C CYS A 70 -1.58 10.41 1.73
N VAL A 71 -0.38 10.98 1.69
CA VAL A 71 0.49 11.15 2.84
C VAL A 71 0.82 12.63 2.98
N PHE A 72 0.72 13.14 4.20
CA PHE A 72 1.13 14.49 4.56
C PHE A 72 1.88 14.46 5.89
N LYS A 73 3.03 15.12 5.94
CA LYS A 73 3.91 15.17 7.12
C LYS A 73 4.70 16.49 7.10
N PRO A 74 5.35 16.88 8.21
CA PRO A 74 6.20 18.07 8.21
C PRO A 74 7.19 18.07 7.05
N GLY A 75 7.16 19.13 6.24
CA GLY A 75 8.02 19.29 5.05
C GLY A 75 7.66 18.45 3.82
N VAL A 76 6.63 17.62 3.87
CA VAL A 76 6.12 16.86 2.71
C VAL A 76 4.60 16.98 2.65
N MET A 77 4.14 17.87 1.78
CA MET A 77 2.71 18.09 1.53
C MET A 77 2.30 17.50 0.17
N PRO A 78 1.01 17.15 0.01
CA PRO A 78 0.51 16.63 -1.26
C PRO A 78 0.58 17.71 -2.34
N ALA A 79 0.94 17.33 -3.57
CA ALA A 79 1.03 18.28 -4.68
C ALA A 79 -0.32 19.01 -4.91
N GLY A 80 -0.24 20.32 -5.18
CA GLY A 80 -1.43 21.16 -5.36
C GLY A 80 -2.10 21.60 -4.05
N THR A 81 -1.44 21.42 -2.90
CA THR A 81 -1.89 21.93 -1.61
C THR A 81 -1.13 23.21 -1.28
N ASP A 82 -1.86 24.31 -1.07
CA ASP A 82 -1.29 25.59 -0.62
C ASP A 82 -1.18 25.69 0.90
N GLU A 83 -1.86 24.79 1.63
CA GLU A 83 -1.86 24.74 3.09
C GLU A 83 -0.63 24.01 3.63
N ASP A 84 -0.14 24.45 4.80
CA ASP A 84 0.94 23.77 5.51
C ASP A 84 0.44 22.55 6.32
N TYR A 85 1.37 21.83 6.93
CA TYR A 85 1.07 20.59 7.64
C TYR A 85 0.12 20.81 8.82
N GLU A 86 0.35 21.87 9.59
CA GLU A 86 -0.41 22.24 10.76
C GLU A 86 -1.84 22.67 10.38
N GLN A 87 -1.99 23.44 9.30
CA GLN A 87 -3.29 23.83 8.74
C GLN A 87 -4.10 22.63 8.28
N MET A 88 -3.48 21.70 7.54
CA MET A 88 -4.11 20.45 7.12
C MET A 88 -4.57 19.63 8.33
N CYS A 89 -3.72 19.49 9.37
CA CYS A 89 -4.07 18.79 10.60
C CYS A 89 -5.28 19.44 11.30
N ALA A 90 -5.27 20.76 11.45
CA ALA A 90 -6.36 21.51 12.06
C ALA A 90 -7.67 21.36 11.28
N ARG A 91 -7.61 21.45 9.94
CA ARG A 91 -8.77 21.25 9.05
C ARG A 91 -9.35 19.84 9.15
N LEU A 92 -8.50 18.84 9.32
CA LEU A 92 -8.90 17.44 9.48
C LEU A 92 -9.34 17.09 10.89
N GLY A 93 -9.10 17.97 11.88
CA GLY A 93 -9.43 17.76 13.28
C GLY A 93 -8.49 16.79 14.00
N VAL A 94 -7.24 16.65 13.54
CA VAL A 94 -6.23 15.78 14.16
C VAL A 94 -5.07 16.57 14.74
N GLU A 95 -4.47 16.04 15.79
CA GLU A 95 -3.25 16.61 16.35
C GLU A 95 -2.04 16.38 15.42
N PRO A 96 -1.17 17.39 15.21
CA PRO A 96 0.06 17.22 14.47
C PRO A 96 0.97 16.16 15.09
N ARG A 97 1.53 15.30 14.23
CA ARG A 97 2.51 14.27 14.61
C ARG A 97 3.80 14.37 13.79
N PRO A 98 4.98 14.04 14.35
CA PRO A 98 6.24 14.06 13.60
C PRO A 98 6.24 13.13 12.39
N ASP A 99 5.64 11.94 12.53
CA ASP A 99 5.57 10.95 11.45
C ASP A 99 4.60 11.35 10.33
N GLY A 100 3.73 12.32 10.60
CA GLY A 100 2.61 12.66 9.74
C GLY A 100 1.41 11.74 9.85
N TRP A 101 0.58 11.85 8.81
CA TRP A 101 -0.68 11.17 8.67
C TRP A 101 -0.85 10.67 7.24
N ALA A 102 -1.71 9.67 7.07
CA ALA A 102 -2.20 9.24 5.78
C ALA A 102 -3.72 9.40 5.70
N LEU A 103 -4.22 9.75 4.51
CA LEU A 103 -5.64 9.72 4.19
C LEU A 103 -5.92 8.52 3.32
N TRP A 104 -6.86 7.66 3.71
CA TRP A 104 -7.33 6.54 2.91
C TRP A 104 -8.76 6.79 2.48
N ASN A 105 -8.96 7.06 1.19
CA ASN A 105 -10.28 7.21 0.60
C ASN A 105 -10.81 5.84 0.19
N THR A 106 -11.96 5.46 0.71
CA THR A 106 -12.60 4.16 0.46
C THR A 106 -14.13 4.33 0.39
N TRP A 107 -14.85 3.22 0.34
CA TRP A 107 -16.30 3.18 0.42
C TRP A 107 -16.71 2.55 1.75
N ALA A 108 -17.73 3.11 2.38
CA ALA A 108 -18.45 2.42 3.45
C ALA A 108 -19.22 1.22 2.89
N GLU A 109 -19.74 0.36 3.77
CA GLU A 109 -20.54 -0.81 3.39
C GLU A 109 -21.76 -0.43 2.54
N GLU A 110 -22.36 0.71 2.80
CA GLU A 110 -23.52 1.26 2.07
C GLU A 110 -23.15 1.91 0.73
N GLY A 111 -21.86 1.89 0.35
CA GLY A 111 -21.36 2.39 -0.93
C GLY A 111 -21.10 3.89 -0.99
N HIS A 112 -21.37 4.65 0.08
CA HIS A 112 -20.97 6.06 0.16
C HIS A 112 -19.45 6.19 0.37
N GLY A 113 -18.85 7.27 -0.16
CA GLY A 113 -17.43 7.53 0.00
C GLY A 113 -17.09 7.96 1.42
N VAL A 114 -15.97 7.48 1.94
CA VAL A 114 -15.43 7.87 3.26
C VAL A 114 -13.92 8.08 3.18
N THR A 115 -13.40 8.96 4.03
CA THR A 115 -11.96 9.18 4.22
C THR A 115 -11.57 8.78 5.64
N MET A 116 -10.62 7.86 5.76
CA MET A 116 -10.00 7.52 7.05
C MET A 116 -8.69 8.29 7.22
N VAL A 117 -8.53 9.00 8.34
CA VAL A 117 -7.26 9.60 8.75
C VAL A 117 -6.52 8.59 9.60
N VAL A 118 -5.40 8.06 9.08
CA VAL A 118 -4.71 6.91 9.68
C VAL A 118 -3.23 7.19 9.95
N THR A 119 -2.68 6.51 10.96
CA THR A 119 -1.26 6.58 11.33
C THR A 119 -0.35 5.74 10.41
N ALA A 120 -0.93 5.00 9.46
CA ALA A 120 -0.24 4.03 8.59
C ALA A 120 0.55 4.68 7.43
N VAL A 121 1.45 5.61 7.75
CA VAL A 121 2.22 6.39 6.77
C VAL A 121 3.14 5.49 5.93
N GLU A 122 3.94 4.63 6.55
CA GLU A 122 4.86 3.72 5.84
C GLU A 122 4.11 2.73 4.94
N THR A 123 3.00 2.17 5.44
CA THR A 123 2.09 1.31 4.66
C THR A 123 1.62 2.04 3.40
N THR A 124 1.24 3.32 3.54
CA THR A 124 0.77 4.13 2.41
C THR A 124 1.88 4.42 1.40
N GLN A 125 3.10 4.64 1.85
CA GLN A 125 4.26 4.78 0.96
C GLN A 125 4.57 3.47 0.20
N GLY A 126 4.44 2.33 0.87
CA GLY A 126 4.56 1.02 0.22
C GLY A 126 3.48 0.76 -0.83
N LEU A 127 2.26 1.22 -0.58
CA LEU A 127 1.19 1.22 -1.59
C LEU A 127 1.57 2.07 -2.80
N PHE A 128 2.06 3.29 -2.60
CA PHE A 128 2.49 4.16 -3.71
C PHE A 128 3.62 3.53 -4.54
N ALA A 129 4.56 2.82 -3.90
CA ALA A 129 5.61 2.09 -4.60
C ALA A 129 5.04 0.98 -5.52
N ASN A 130 3.94 0.32 -5.12
CA ASN A 130 3.28 -0.66 -5.97
C ASN A 130 2.41 0.00 -7.05
N TRP A 131 1.64 1.03 -6.69
CA TRP A 131 0.74 1.73 -7.62
C TRP A 131 1.47 2.44 -8.75
N SER A 132 2.62 3.07 -8.46
CA SER A 132 3.49 3.66 -9.49
C SER A 132 4.00 2.65 -10.53
N ARG A 133 3.99 1.36 -10.20
CA ARG A 133 4.32 0.25 -11.10
C ARG A 133 3.07 -0.37 -11.74
N GLY A 134 1.91 0.28 -11.64
CA GLY A 134 0.62 -0.19 -12.15
C GLY A 134 0.04 -1.38 -11.39
N ARG A 135 0.57 -1.72 -10.20
CA ARG A 135 0.13 -2.90 -9.45
C ARG A 135 -1.07 -2.54 -8.58
N ASN A 136 -2.16 -3.28 -8.76
CA ASN A 136 -3.39 -3.06 -8.02
C ASN A 136 -3.31 -3.73 -6.64
N PHE A 137 -2.71 -3.02 -5.68
CA PHE A 137 -2.52 -3.49 -4.31
C PHE A 137 -3.46 -2.75 -3.35
N ASP A 138 -4.04 -3.49 -2.42
CA ASP A 138 -4.87 -2.96 -1.33
C ASP A 138 -4.17 -3.29 0.00
N PRO A 139 -4.12 -2.37 0.97
CA PRO A 139 -3.59 -2.70 2.30
C PRO A 139 -4.60 -3.54 3.09
N VAL A 140 -4.17 -4.15 4.18
CA VAL A 140 -5.11 -4.64 5.20
C VAL A 140 -5.88 -3.48 5.82
N THR A 141 -7.13 -3.71 6.18
CA THR A 141 -7.98 -2.79 6.95
C THR A 141 -7.21 -2.34 8.19
N PRO A 142 -7.07 -1.03 8.46
CA PRO A 142 -6.23 -0.54 9.54
C PRO A 142 -6.79 -1.00 10.89
N LEU A 143 -5.91 -1.16 11.89
CA LEU A 143 -6.38 -1.46 13.25
C LEU A 143 -7.17 -0.26 13.78
N PRO A 144 -8.14 -0.46 14.69
CA PRO A 144 -8.84 0.66 15.32
C PRO A 144 -7.90 1.70 15.92
N SER A 145 -6.79 1.26 16.54
CA SER A 145 -5.77 2.14 17.11
C SER A 145 -4.96 2.94 16.08
N GLN A 146 -5.03 2.58 14.80
CA GLN A 146 -4.39 3.31 13.72
C GLN A 146 -5.30 4.34 13.08
N VAL A 147 -6.61 4.35 13.39
CA VAL A 147 -7.58 5.29 12.84
C VAL A 147 -7.80 6.42 13.84
N ALA A 148 -7.43 7.64 13.46
CA ALA A 148 -7.67 8.81 14.30
C ALA A 148 -9.08 9.36 14.11
N LEU A 149 -9.50 9.49 12.84
CA LEU A 149 -10.82 10.02 12.46
C LEU A 149 -11.32 9.37 11.17
N VAL A 150 -12.65 9.40 11.00
CA VAL A 150 -13.32 9.01 9.76
C VAL A 150 -14.25 10.14 9.34
N HIS A 151 -14.06 10.63 8.11
CA HIS A 151 -14.85 11.68 7.50
C HIS A 151 -15.79 11.10 6.45
N GLN A 152 -16.96 11.71 6.32
CA GLN A 152 -17.92 11.42 5.27
C GLN A 152 -17.50 12.11 3.97
N GLY A 153 -17.60 11.40 2.85
CA GLY A 153 -17.08 11.84 1.55
C GLY A 153 -15.58 11.58 1.38
N TRP A 154 -15.08 11.89 0.19
CA TRP A 154 -13.66 11.81 -0.12
C TRP A 154 -12.99 13.17 0.00
N ILE A 155 -11.93 13.24 0.80
CA ILE A 155 -11.10 14.43 0.98
C ILE A 155 -9.86 14.35 0.09
N GLY A 156 -9.48 15.47 -0.52
CA GLY A 156 -8.31 15.60 -1.41
C GLY A 156 -7.15 16.41 -0.81
N PRO A 157 -5.99 16.48 -1.51
CA PRO A 157 -5.63 15.74 -2.74
C PRO A 157 -5.27 14.27 -2.44
N VAL A 158 -5.44 13.37 -3.42
CA VAL A 158 -5.05 11.95 -3.30
C VAL A 158 -4.37 11.40 -4.55
N THR A 159 -3.47 10.43 -4.37
CA THR A 159 -3.03 9.51 -5.42
C THR A 159 -4.07 8.40 -5.57
N PHE A 160 -4.61 8.22 -6.77
CA PHE A 160 -5.59 7.16 -7.02
C PHE A 160 -4.94 5.78 -7.07
N SER A 161 -5.66 4.78 -6.56
CA SER A 161 -5.30 3.38 -6.81
C SER A 161 -5.58 3.04 -8.28
N PRO A 162 -4.87 2.06 -8.87
CA PRO A 162 -5.18 1.59 -10.23
C PRO A 162 -6.66 1.19 -10.41
N ARG A 163 -7.28 0.62 -9.37
CA ARG A 163 -8.73 0.31 -9.38
C ARG A 163 -9.59 1.56 -9.25
N GLY A 164 -9.18 2.51 -8.42
CA GLY A 164 -9.85 3.80 -8.25
C GLY A 164 -9.99 4.52 -9.57
N VAL A 165 -8.92 4.58 -10.37
CA VAL A 165 -8.93 5.14 -11.73
C VAL A 165 -9.96 4.46 -12.62
N GLY A 166 -10.00 3.13 -12.63
CA GLY A 166 -10.95 2.37 -13.46
C GLY A 166 -12.43 2.55 -13.08
N ARG A 167 -12.73 2.83 -11.80
CA ARG A 167 -14.10 3.04 -11.31
C ARG A 167 -14.58 4.49 -11.37
N THR A 168 -13.67 5.46 -11.20
CA THR A 168 -14.03 6.88 -11.21
C THR A 168 -13.86 7.53 -12.58
N GLY A 169 -13.15 6.87 -13.50
CA GLY A 169 -12.81 7.44 -14.82
C GLY A 169 -11.81 8.60 -14.75
N ARG A 170 -11.26 8.92 -13.57
CA ARG A 170 -10.37 10.07 -13.33
C ARG A 170 -8.89 9.72 -13.42
N GLY A 171 -8.50 8.98 -14.46
CA GLY A 171 -7.08 8.75 -14.73
C GLY A 171 -6.36 10.08 -14.95
N GLY A 172 -5.61 10.55 -13.97
CA GLY A 172 -4.78 11.76 -14.07
C GLY A 172 -5.44 13.09 -13.70
N GLN A 173 -6.61 13.09 -13.05
CA GLN A 173 -7.21 14.32 -12.50
C GLN A 173 -7.30 14.25 -10.97
N PRO A 174 -6.88 15.28 -10.22
CA PRO A 174 -7.14 15.36 -8.78
C PRO A 174 -8.65 15.39 -8.50
N LEU A 175 -9.04 15.01 -7.27
CA LEU A 175 -10.42 15.17 -6.80
C LEU A 175 -10.80 16.64 -6.72
#